data_AF-A0A1S1YV62-F1
#
_entry.id   AF-A0A1S1YV62-F1
#
_cell.length_a   1.000
_cell.length_b   1.000
_cell.length_c   1.000
_cell.angle_alpha   90.00
_cell.angle_beta   90.00
_cell.angle_gamma   90.00
#
_symmetry.space_group_name_H-M   'P 1'
#
loop_
_entity.id
_entity.type
_entity.pdbx_description
1 polymer ?
#
loop_
_entity_poly.entity_id
_entity_poly.type
_entity_poly.pdbx_seq_one_letter_code
_entity_poly.pdbx_strand_id
1 'polypeptide(L)'
;MIIMIPLSWLGELLCCVILDMYDYRGNNIPLYVPVGHACVFSLGWKINQLFDTDTKAAIRKVLTLFFILLFLFVCFFFNDTLSVALGLLFFWALNRKKFSSFYLIMSCLVLWIEVIGTNLHVWSWSQYQWIFQTVNPPIGSIFIYIGGDMILGRLCRFLLRLRKSQIVRNKLNITSKF
;
A
#
# COMPACT_ATOMS: atom_id res chain seq x y z
N MET A 1 2.46 -13.05 -4.35
CA MET A 1 1.06 -13.13 -3.89
C MET A 1 0.99 -13.82 -2.53
N ILE A 2 1.48 -15.05 -2.38
CA ILE A 2 1.47 -15.76 -1.08
C ILE A 2 2.15 -14.99 0.05
N ILE A 3 3.31 -14.36 -0.20
CA ILE A 3 4.05 -13.57 0.82
C ILE A 3 3.28 -12.33 1.27
N MET A 4 2.36 -11.83 0.44
CA MET A 4 1.62 -10.60 0.75
C MET A 4 0.61 -10.83 1.87
N ILE A 5 -0.03 -12.01 1.93
CA ILE A 5 -1.04 -12.33 2.95
C ILE A 5 -0.48 -12.19 4.38
N PRO A 6 0.61 -12.87 4.78
CA PRO A 6 1.14 -12.70 6.13
C PRO A 6 1.71 -11.29 6.36
N LEU A 7 2.25 -10.64 5.33
CA LEU A 7 2.73 -9.26 5.45
C LEU A 7 1.58 -8.27 5.71
N SER A 8 0.45 -8.44 5.01
CA SER A 8 -0.75 -7.64 5.20
C SER A 8 -1.35 -7.88 6.57
N TRP A 9 -1.40 -9.13 7.05
CA TRP A 9 -1.82 -9.41 8.43
C TRP A 9 -0.94 -8.71 9.47
N LEU A 10 0.39 -8.72 9.29
CA LEU A 10 1.30 -7.96 10.15
C LEU A 10 1.07 -6.44 10.08
N GLY A 11 0.75 -5.92 8.89
CA GLY A 11 0.38 -4.52 8.70
C GLY A 11 -0.89 -4.16 9.45
N GLU A 12 -1.93 -4.99 9.37
CA GLU A 12 -3.19 -4.81 10.11
C GLU A 12 -2.97 -4.89 11.63
N LEU A 13 -2.15 -5.83 12.11
CA LEU A 13 -1.77 -5.89 13.52
C LEU A 13 -1.04 -4.62 13.97
N LEU A 14 -0.16 -4.09 13.13
CA LEU A 14 0.51 -2.82 13.43
C LEU A 14 -0.52 -1.68 13.50
N CYS A 15 -1.33 -1.51 12.47
CA CYS A 15 -2.27 -0.38 12.38
C CYS A 15 -3.41 -0.46 13.41
N CYS A 16 -4.06 -1.61 13.58
CA CYS A 16 -5.19 -1.76 14.49
C CYS A 16 -4.76 -2.02 15.94
N VAL A 17 -3.80 -2.93 16.18
CA VAL A 17 -3.51 -3.40 17.54
C VAL A 17 -2.42 -2.58 18.22
N ILE A 18 -1.34 -2.27 17.49
CA ILE A 18 -0.19 -1.57 18.08
C ILE A 18 -0.39 -0.06 18.07
N LEU A 19 -0.91 0.47 16.96
CA LEU A 19 -1.05 1.91 16.75
C LEU A 19 -2.48 2.45 16.97
N ASP A 20 -3.47 1.57 17.12
CA ASP A 20 -4.87 1.91 17.42
C ASP A 20 -5.47 2.93 16.43
N MET A 21 -5.17 2.74 15.14
CA MET A 21 -5.50 3.71 14.10
C MET A 21 -6.96 3.66 13.64
N TYR A 22 -7.51 2.46 13.55
CA TYR A 22 -8.88 2.21 13.15
C TYR A 22 -9.34 0.83 13.62
N ASP A 23 -10.66 0.72 13.81
CA ASP A 23 -11.32 -0.52 14.20
C ASP A 23 -12.19 -1.07 13.07
N TYR A 24 -12.19 -2.39 12.94
CA TYR A 24 -13.19 -3.09 12.14
C TYR A 24 -14.49 -3.26 12.93
N ARG A 25 -15.63 -3.31 12.22
CA ARG A 25 -16.97 -3.48 12.80
C ARG A 25 -17.08 -4.60 13.85
N GLY A 26 -16.32 -5.69 13.69
CA GLY A 26 -16.33 -6.86 14.57
C GLY A 26 -15.27 -6.84 15.69
N ASN A 27 -14.61 -5.70 15.94
CA ASN A 27 -13.50 -5.53 16.89
C ASN A 27 -12.35 -6.53 16.69
N ASN A 28 -12.26 -7.14 15.51
CA ASN A 28 -11.24 -8.10 15.12
C ASN A 28 -10.93 -7.90 13.65
N ILE A 29 -9.66 -8.10 13.27
CA ILE A 29 -9.22 -8.02 11.88
C ILE A 29 -9.85 -9.19 11.11
N PRO A 30 -10.72 -8.95 10.11
CA PRO A 30 -11.34 -10.03 9.37
C PRO A 30 -10.31 -10.79 8.52
N LEU A 31 -10.40 -12.12 8.50
CA LEU A 31 -9.45 -12.98 7.76
C LEU A 31 -9.44 -12.73 6.24
N TYR A 32 -10.52 -12.18 5.68
CA TYR A 32 -10.58 -11.82 4.27
C TYR A 32 -9.77 -10.56 3.93
N VAL A 33 -9.42 -9.71 4.91
CA VAL A 33 -8.72 -8.44 4.66
C VAL A 33 -7.30 -8.67 4.12
N PRO A 34 -6.44 -9.50 4.73
CA PRO A 34 -5.12 -9.79 4.16
C PRO A 34 -5.17 -10.40 2.76
N VAL A 35 -6.18 -11.22 2.48
CA VAL A 35 -6.43 -11.77 1.14
C VAL A 35 -6.85 -10.65 0.19
N GLY A 36 -7.73 -9.76 0.65
CA GLY A 36 -8.16 -8.55 -0.05
C GLY A 36 -6.99 -7.67 -0.49
N HIS A 37 -6.02 -7.42 0.39
CA HIS A 37 -4.79 -6.69 0.04
C HIS A 37 -4.05 -7.33 -1.14
N ALA A 38 -3.89 -8.66 -1.13
CA ALA A 38 -3.29 -9.39 -2.25
C ALA A 38 -4.12 -9.29 -3.55
N CYS A 39 -5.45 -9.29 -3.44
CA CYS A 39 -6.37 -9.10 -4.57
C CYS A 39 -6.26 -7.69 -5.16
N VAL A 40 -6.26 -6.64 -4.33
CA VAL A 40 -6.13 -5.24 -4.77
C VAL A 40 -4.81 -5.02 -5.49
N PHE A 41 -3.70 -5.53 -4.94
CA PHE A 41 -2.40 -5.49 -5.61
C PHE A 41 -2.43 -6.18 -6.98
N SER A 42 -3.01 -7.38 -7.03
CA SER A 42 -3.12 -8.14 -8.27
C SER A 42 -3.95 -7.41 -9.31
N LEU A 43 -5.06 -6.78 -8.88
CA LEU A 43 -5.95 -6.01 -9.73
C LEU A 43 -5.24 -4.78 -10.30
N GLY A 44 -4.60 -3.95 -9.47
CA GLY A 44 -3.85 -2.79 -9.96
C GLY A 44 -2.69 -3.19 -10.88
N TRP A 45 -2.06 -4.34 -10.63
CA TRP A 45 -1.00 -4.86 -11.50
C TRP A 45 -1.53 -5.30 -12.86
N LYS A 46 -2.72 -5.93 -12.89
CA LYS A 46 -3.40 -6.32 -14.12
C LYS A 46 -3.88 -5.10 -14.90
N ILE A 47 -4.55 -4.15 -14.26
CA ILE A 47 -5.01 -2.90 -14.88
C ILE A 47 -3.82 -2.16 -15.51
N ASN A 48 -2.72 -1.99 -14.76
CA ASN A 48 -1.53 -1.31 -15.26
C ASN A 48 -0.90 -2.03 -16.47
N GLN A 49 -1.08 -3.34 -16.64
CA GLN A 49 -0.57 -4.06 -17.82
C GLN A 49 -1.41 -3.87 -19.08
N LEU A 50 -2.68 -3.45 -18.95
CA LEU A 50 -3.56 -3.22 -20.10
C LEU A 50 -3.15 -1.98 -20.91
N PHE A 51 -2.47 -1.02 -20.26
CA PHE A 51 -2.07 0.22 -20.89
C PHE A 51 -0.71 0.13 -21.57
N ASP A 52 -0.60 0.73 -22.75
CA ASP A 52 0.67 0.93 -23.45
C ASP A 52 1.52 2.03 -22.78
N THR A 53 2.71 2.28 -23.33
CA THR A 53 3.69 3.21 -22.74
C THR A 53 3.18 4.65 -22.74
N ASP A 54 2.52 5.07 -23.82
CA ASP A 54 2.03 6.45 -23.98
C ASP A 54 0.84 6.71 -23.04
N THR A 55 -0.09 5.77 -22.95
CA THR A 55 -1.21 5.85 -21.99
C THR A 55 -0.69 5.86 -20.56
N LYS A 56 0.32 5.04 -20.21
CA LYS A 56 0.96 5.09 -18.89
C LYS A 56 1.60 6.45 -18.59
N ALA A 57 2.20 7.09 -19.58
CA ALA A 57 2.78 8.42 -19.42
C ALA A 57 1.69 9.49 -19.20
N ALA A 58 0.56 9.39 -19.90
CA ALA A 58 -0.61 10.24 -19.69
C ALA A 58 -1.24 10.04 -18.31
N ILE A 59 -1.50 8.78 -17.92
CA ILE A 59 -1.98 8.38 -16.59
C ILE A 59 -1.09 8.98 -15.50
N ARG A 60 0.24 8.87 -15.65
CA ARG A 60 1.18 9.43 -14.69
C ARG A 60 0.96 10.94 -14.51
N LYS A 61 0.83 11.71 -15.58
CA LYS A 61 0.62 13.16 -15.50
C LYS A 61 -0.72 13.49 -14.84
N VAL A 62 -1.81 12.90 -15.33
CA VAL A 62 -3.17 13.17 -14.86
C VAL A 62 -3.34 12.76 -13.40
N LEU A 63 -2.96 11.54 -13.03
CA LEU A 63 -3.13 11.06 -11.67
C LEU A 63 -2.19 11.74 -10.67
N THR A 64 -0.98 12.11 -11.07
CA THR A 64 -0.10 12.89 -10.18
C THR A 64 -0.72 14.25 -9.86
N LEU A 65 -1.24 14.95 -10.88
CA LEU A 65 -1.94 16.22 -10.67
C LEU A 65 -3.18 16.03 -9.79
N PHE A 66 -3.98 14.99 -10.06
CA PHE A 66 -5.14 14.64 -9.25
C PHE A 66 -4.77 14.45 -7.78
N PHE A 67 -3.74 13.65 -7.45
CA PHE A 67 -3.34 13.44 -6.07
C PHE A 67 -2.78 14.71 -5.42
N ILE A 68 -2.03 15.54 -6.15
CA ILE A 68 -1.56 16.83 -5.63
C ILE A 68 -2.76 17.70 -5.22
N LEU A 69 -3.74 17.85 -6.12
CA LEU A 69 -4.95 18.63 -5.83
C LEU A 69 -5.77 18.04 -4.69
N LEU A 70 -5.89 16.71 -4.65
CA LEU A 70 -6.63 16.01 -3.59
C LEU A 70 -5.98 16.22 -2.21
N PHE A 71 -4.66 16.07 -2.10
CA PHE A 71 -3.96 16.30 -0.84
C PHE A 71 -4.01 17.78 -0.44
N LEU A 72 -3.86 18.72 -1.37
CA LEU A 72 -4.02 20.15 -1.08
C LEU A 72 -5.44 20.46 -0.56
N PHE A 73 -6.47 19.91 -1.20
CA PHE A 73 -7.84 20.06 -0.77
C PHE A 73 -8.05 19.57 0.66
N VAL A 74 -7.55 18.38 1.00
CA VAL A 74 -7.64 17.85 2.37
C VAL A 74 -6.89 18.73 3.38
N CYS A 75 -5.67 19.16 3.03
CA CYS A 75 -4.86 20.01 3.88
C CYS A 75 -5.56 21.33 4.22
N PHE A 76 -6.21 21.98 3.25
CA PHE A 76 -6.84 23.29 3.46
C PHE A 76 -8.24 23.23 4.07
N PHE A 77 -9.03 22.20 3.77
CA PHE A 77 -10.45 22.18 4.16
C PHE A 77 -10.77 21.31 5.38
N PHE A 78 -9.95 20.30 5.68
CA PHE A 78 -10.29 19.30 6.72
C PHE A 78 -9.38 19.34 7.95
N ASN A 79 -8.36 20.21 7.97
CA ASN A 79 -7.34 20.25 9.04
C ASN A 79 -6.76 18.86 9.38
N ASP A 80 -6.72 17.96 8.38
CA ASP A 80 -6.32 16.57 8.55
C ASP A 80 -4.78 16.46 8.53
N THR A 81 -4.20 16.70 9.70
CA THR A 81 -2.75 16.65 9.93
C THR A 81 -2.14 15.26 9.71
N LEU A 82 -2.91 14.18 9.93
CA LEU A 82 -2.43 12.82 9.67
C LEU A 82 -2.28 12.61 8.17
N SER A 83 -3.27 13.01 7.38
CA SER A 83 -3.22 12.95 5.92
C SER A 83 -2.12 13.82 5.35
N VAL A 84 -1.79 14.96 5.98
CA VAL A 84 -0.62 15.77 5.60
C VAL A 84 0.67 14.96 5.79
N ALA A 85 0.88 14.40 6.98
CA ALA A 85 2.09 13.65 7.31
C ALA A 85 2.27 12.41 6.40
N LEU A 86 1.21 11.62 6.24
CA LEU A 86 1.21 10.46 5.36
C LEU A 86 1.27 10.86 3.87
N GLY A 87 0.73 12.01 3.50
CA GLY A 87 0.83 12.59 2.16
C GLY A 87 2.26 12.93 1.76
N LEU A 88 3.06 13.48 2.68
CA LEU A 88 4.49 13.70 2.44
C LEU A 88 5.23 12.38 2.18
N LEU A 89 4.91 11.35 2.98
CA LEU A 89 5.48 10.01 2.80
C LEU A 89 5.01 9.35 1.49
N PHE A 90 3.76 9.58 1.10
CA PHE A 90 3.19 9.15 -0.18
C PHE A 90 3.95 9.74 -1.37
N PHE A 91 4.14 11.05 -1.42
CA PHE A 91 4.88 11.69 -2.51
C PHE A 91 6.36 11.31 -2.50
N TRP A 92 6.95 11.14 -1.32
CA TRP A 92 8.31 10.59 -1.20
C TRP A 92 8.40 9.17 -1.80
N ALA A 93 7.44 8.28 -1.47
CA ALA A 93 7.38 6.94 -2.02
C ALA A 93 7.18 6.94 -3.54
N LEU A 94 6.27 7.77 -4.05
CA LEU A 94 6.08 7.95 -5.50
C LEU A 94 7.36 8.40 -6.19
N ASN A 95 8.07 9.37 -5.63
CA ASN A 95 9.34 9.85 -6.18
C ASN A 95 10.40 8.73 -6.22
N ARG A 96 10.52 7.94 -5.15
CA ARG A 96 11.39 6.74 -5.10
C ARG A 96 11.03 5.70 -6.16
N LYS A 97 9.77 5.68 -6.61
CA LYS A 97 9.23 4.80 -7.65
C LYS A 97 9.07 5.48 -9.01
N LYS A 98 9.68 6.67 -9.18
CA LYS A 98 9.65 7.47 -10.41
C LYS A 98 8.22 7.74 -10.92
N PHE A 99 7.28 7.94 -9.99
CA PHE A 99 5.87 8.18 -10.29
C PHE A 99 5.28 7.11 -11.23
N SER A 100 5.60 5.84 -10.97
CA SER A 100 5.11 4.73 -11.79
C SER A 100 3.57 4.73 -11.83
N SER A 101 3.02 4.58 -13.04
CA SER A 101 1.58 4.47 -13.29
C SER A 101 0.91 3.40 -12.42
N PHE A 102 1.62 2.30 -12.15
CA PHE A 102 1.14 1.24 -11.27
C PHE A 102 0.79 1.75 -9.86
N TYR A 103 1.69 2.50 -9.22
CA TYR A 103 1.45 3.00 -7.87
C TYR A 103 0.34 4.05 -7.85
N LEU A 104 0.21 4.86 -8.91
CA LEU A 104 -0.88 5.84 -9.04
C LEU A 104 -2.25 5.15 -9.22
N ILE A 105 -2.33 4.13 -10.08
CA ILE A 105 -3.55 3.31 -10.26
C ILE A 105 -3.91 2.60 -8.95
N MET A 106 -2.92 1.99 -8.29
CA MET A 106 -3.11 1.36 -6.98
C MET A 106 -3.65 2.35 -5.94
N SER A 107 -3.13 3.58 -5.94
CA SER A 107 -3.60 4.64 -5.04
C SER A 107 -5.07 4.96 -5.25
N CYS A 108 -5.55 4.97 -6.50
CA CYS A 108 -6.97 5.18 -6.80
C CYS A 108 -7.82 4.01 -6.30
N LEU A 109 -7.37 2.76 -6.48
CA LEU A 109 -8.07 1.58 -5.97
C LEU A 109 -8.16 1.58 -4.44
N VAL A 110 -7.07 1.95 -3.77
CA VAL A 110 -7.04 2.05 -2.30
C VAL A 110 -7.96 3.17 -1.83
N LEU A 111 -7.86 4.36 -2.42
CA LEU A 111 -8.75 5.48 -2.09
C LEU A 111 -10.22 5.09 -2.22
N TRP A 112 -10.58 4.39 -3.30
CA TRP A 112 -11.93 3.88 -3.53
C TRP A 112 -12.37 2.93 -2.41
N ILE A 113 -11.53 1.97 -2.03
CA ILE A 113 -11.82 0.99 -0.99
C ILE A 113 -11.92 1.65 0.39
N GLU A 114 -11.05 2.60 0.72
CA GLU A 114 -11.12 3.37 1.96
C GLU A 114 -12.43 4.14 2.07
N VAL A 115 -12.80 4.88 1.01
CA VAL A 115 -14.06 5.65 1.00
C VAL A 115 -15.26 4.74 1.11
N ILE A 116 -15.32 3.63 0.37
CA ILE A 116 -16.47 2.71 0.44
C ILE A 116 -16.49 1.97 1.77
N GLY A 117 -15.34 1.49 2.25
CA GLY A 117 -15.22 0.72 3.48
C GLY A 117 -15.69 1.51 4.70
N THR A 118 -15.32 2.79 4.79
CA THR A 118 -15.77 3.66 5.89
C THR A 118 -17.22 4.09 5.74
N ASN A 119 -17.70 4.40 4.52
CA ASN A 119 -19.13 4.69 4.28
C ASN A 119 -20.03 3.51 4.60
N LEU A 120 -19.57 2.29 4.32
CA LEU A 120 -20.27 1.06 4.69
C LEU A 120 -20.03 0.68 6.15
N HIS A 121 -19.27 1.44 6.95
CA HIS A 121 -18.92 1.10 8.34
C HIS A 121 -18.28 -0.30 8.48
N VAL A 122 -17.45 -0.71 7.51
CA VAL A 122 -16.66 -1.94 7.62
C VAL A 122 -15.48 -1.72 8.57
N TRP A 123 -14.82 -0.56 8.44
CA TRP A 123 -13.87 -0.03 9.43
C TRP A 123 -14.14 1.46 9.67
N SER A 124 -13.64 1.96 10.80
CA SER A 124 -13.73 3.37 11.16
C SER A 124 -12.42 3.83 11.76
N TRP A 125 -11.89 4.94 11.22
CA TRP A 125 -10.69 5.58 11.75
C TRP A 125 -11.00 6.36 13.02
N SER A 126 -10.10 6.28 14.00
CA SER A 126 -10.19 7.15 15.17
C SER A 126 -9.73 8.56 14.80
N GLN A 127 -10.53 9.55 15.19
CA GLN A 127 -10.34 10.97 14.84
C GLN A 127 -9.00 11.53 15.35
N TYR A 128 -8.48 10.99 16.44
CA TYR A 128 -7.23 11.42 17.07
C TYR A 128 -6.23 10.28 17.09
N GLN A 129 -5.09 10.51 16.44
CA GLN A 129 -3.97 9.58 16.29
C GLN A 129 -2.72 10.17 16.94
N TRP A 130 -2.58 9.93 18.25
CA TRP A 130 -1.59 10.57 19.13
C TRP A 130 -1.65 12.11 19.06
N ILE A 131 -0.73 12.73 18.31
CA ILE A 131 -0.66 14.18 18.10
C ILE A 131 -1.37 14.65 16.82
N PHE A 132 -1.79 13.70 15.98
CA PHE A 132 -2.42 13.97 14.70
C PHE A 132 -3.95 13.90 14.81
N GLN A 133 -4.62 14.75 14.05
CA GLN A 133 -6.06 14.73 13.78
C GLN A 133 -6.31 14.24 12.36
N THR A 134 -7.37 13.45 12.17
CA THR A 134 -7.76 12.91 10.87
C THR A 134 -9.27 12.89 10.66
N VAL A 135 -9.69 12.86 9.39
CA VAL A 135 -11.06 12.52 9.01
C VAL A 135 -11.19 11.01 8.76
N ASN A 136 -12.42 10.54 8.53
CA ASN A 136 -12.73 9.14 8.30
C ASN A 136 -13.30 8.94 6.88
N PRO A 137 -12.51 8.47 5.89
CA PRO A 137 -11.14 7.96 6.00
C PRO A 137 -10.07 9.07 5.83
N PRO A 138 -8.87 8.90 6.41
CA PRO A 138 -7.71 9.70 6.05
C PRO A 138 -7.36 9.45 4.59
N ILE A 139 -7.26 10.48 3.77
CA ILE A 139 -6.75 10.33 2.40
C ILE A 139 -5.28 9.87 2.41
N GLY A 140 -4.53 10.23 3.46
CA GLY A 140 -3.16 9.80 3.64
C GLY A 140 -2.98 8.29 3.85
N SER A 141 -4.02 7.54 4.23
CA SER A 141 -3.92 6.09 4.49
C SER A 141 -3.42 5.30 3.27
N ILE A 142 -3.58 5.85 2.05
CA ILE A 142 -3.02 5.34 0.80
C ILE A 142 -1.52 5.01 0.93
N PHE A 143 -0.76 5.83 1.68
CA PHE A 143 0.66 5.58 1.90
C PHE A 143 0.92 4.22 2.58
N ILE A 144 0.08 3.79 3.51
CA ILE A 144 0.28 2.56 4.28
C ILE A 144 0.32 1.36 3.32
N TYR A 145 -0.56 1.34 2.33
CA TYR A 145 -0.59 0.31 1.28
C TYR A 145 0.67 0.34 0.42
N ILE A 146 1.08 1.52 -0.06
CA ILE A 146 2.28 1.67 -0.90
C ILE A 146 3.56 1.35 -0.12
N GLY A 147 3.64 1.76 1.14
CA GLY A 147 4.72 1.45 2.06
C GLY A 147 4.84 -0.06 2.26
N GLY A 148 3.72 -0.74 2.51
CA GLY A 148 3.62 -2.20 2.56
C GLY A 148 4.15 -2.86 1.28
N ASP A 149 3.73 -2.39 0.11
CA ASP A 149 4.20 -2.89 -1.19
C ASP A 149 5.71 -2.70 -1.40
N MET A 150 6.26 -1.59 -0.91
CA MET A 150 7.70 -1.33 -0.96
C MET A 150 8.48 -2.32 -0.11
N ILE A 151 7.96 -2.65 1.08
CA ILE A 151 8.52 -3.68 1.97
C ILE A 151 8.41 -5.05 1.32
N LEU A 152 7.24 -5.39 0.77
CA LEU A 152 7.01 -6.64 0.02
C LEU A 152 8.06 -6.81 -1.09
N GLY A 153 8.29 -5.77 -1.89
CA GLY A 153 9.29 -5.80 -2.95
C GLY A 153 10.72 -6.03 -2.46
N ARG A 154 11.08 -5.48 -1.29
CA ARG A 154 12.40 -5.72 -0.66
C ARG A 154 12.51 -7.15 -0.15
N LEU A 155 11.48 -7.63 0.55
CA LEU A 155 11.41 -8.99 1.08
C LEU A 155 11.51 -10.03 -0.04
N CYS A 156 10.74 -9.87 -1.11
CA CYS A 156 10.79 -10.75 -2.28
C CYS A 156 12.20 -10.81 -2.90
N ARG A 157 12.86 -9.65 -3.10
CA ARG A 157 14.24 -9.63 -3.62
C ARG A 157 15.22 -10.33 -2.69
N PHE A 158 15.06 -10.16 -1.38
CA PHE A 158 15.90 -10.83 -0.38
C PHE A 158 15.73 -12.36 -0.44
N LEU A 159 14.48 -12.85 -0.43
CA LEU A 159 14.18 -14.28 -0.51
C LEU A 159 14.67 -14.91 -1.83
N LEU A 160 14.55 -14.19 -2.95
CA LEU A 160 15.08 -14.64 -4.24
C LEU A 160 16.61 -14.75 -4.24
N ARG A 161 17.32 -13.82 -3.57
CA ARG A 161 18.78 -13.90 -3.41
C ARG A 161 19.18 -15.12 -2.59
N LEU A 162 18.51 -15.38 -1.47
CA LEU A 162 18.76 -16.57 -0.64
C LEU A 162 18.58 -17.87 -1.43
N ARG A 163 17.48 -17.97 -2.19
CA ARG A 163 17.22 -19.14 -3.05
C ARG A 163 18.31 -19.34 -4.10
N LYS A 164 18.76 -18.26 -4.76
CA LYS A 164 19.85 -18.34 -5.75
C LYS A 164 21.15 -18.82 -5.10
N SER A 165 21.52 -18.28 -3.93
CA SER A 165 22.70 -18.70 -3.18
C SER A 165 22.64 -20.18 -2.76
N GLN A 166 21.46 -20.66 -2.35
CA GLN A 166 21.26 -22.06 -1.97
C GLN A 166 21.39 -23.01 -3.17
N ILE A 167 20.84 -22.65 -4.34
CA ILE A 167 20.97 -23.44 -5.58
C ILE A 167 22.44 -23.54 -6.01
N VAL A 168 23.19 -22.44 -5.96
CA VAL A 168 24.63 -22.44 -6.29
C VAL A 168 25.42 -23.32 -5.33
N ARG A 169 25.16 -23.22 -4.02
CA ARG A 169 25.80 -24.07 -3.00
C ARG A 169 25.51 -25.56 -3.21
N ASN A 170 24.27 -25.90 -3.53
CA ASN A 170 23.89 -27.28 -3.80
C ASN A 170 24.56 -27.84 -5.07
N LYS A 171 24.72 -27.03 -6.13
CA LYS A 171 25.47 -27.45 -7.33
C LYS A 171 26.94 -27.72 -7.02
N LEU A 172 27.61 -26.85 -6.26
CA LEU A 172 29.03 -27.02 -5.89
C LEU A 172 29.26 -28.28 -5.05
N ASN A 173 28.36 -28.58 -4.11
CA ASN A 173 28.44 -29.80 -3.28
C ASN A 173 28.23 -31.11 -4.07
N ILE A 174 27.53 -31.05 -5.20
CA ILE A 174 27.36 -32.21 -6.09
C ILE A 174 28.64 -32.42 -6.91
N THR A 175 29.24 -31.35 -7.44
CA THR A 175 30.49 -31.44 -8.20
C THR A 175 31.71 -31.81 -7.37
N SER A 176 31.72 -31.54 -6.06
CA SER A 176 32.82 -31.97 -5.16
C SER A 176 32.73 -33.43 -4.72
N LYS A 177 31.69 -34.16 -5.14
CA LYS A 177 31.46 -35.58 -4.82
C LYS A 177 31.80 -36.54 -5.97
N PHE A 178 32.28 -36.01 -7.09
CA PHE A 178 32.82 -36.74 -8.24
C PHE A 178 34.29 -36.36 -8.44
#